data_AF-A0A352SWT7-F1
#
_entry.id   AF-A0A352SWT7-F1
#
_cell.length_a   1.000
_cell.length_b   1.000
_cell.length_c   1.000
_cell.angle_alpha   90.00
_cell.angle_beta   90.00
_cell.angle_gamma   90.00
#
_symmetry.space_group_name_H-M   'P 1'
#
loop_
_entity.id
_entity.type
_entity.pdbx_description
1 polymer ?
#
loop_
_entity_poly.entity_id
_entity_poly.type
_entity_poly.pdbx_seq_one_letter_code
_entity_poly.pdbx_strand_id
1 'polypeptide(L)'
;MYKEELSIISQAILNEIEGYEFYRLASAQATSEGTRGAFTELANEELKHADYLKALWQKLSGGGEMKVEDILSSGIEIPSPEIYRWDKVDKTSSSVAMSIFGIGMQMEQNSIKFYEEAKDKVASEVSKALFDLLIGWERVHLNQFAEQYSLLKEDWWAEQGFAPF
;
A
#
# COMPACT_ATOMS: atom_id res chain seq x y z
N MET A 1 -24.70 2.31 -14.11
CA MET A 1 -24.86 1.39 -12.96
C MET A 1 -23.47 0.88 -12.60
N TYR A 2 -22.89 1.35 -11.50
CA TYR A 2 -21.47 1.16 -11.14
C TYR A 2 -21.14 -0.22 -10.53
N LYS A 3 -21.78 -1.29 -11.01
CA LYS A 3 -21.72 -2.59 -10.31
C LYS A 3 -20.30 -3.19 -10.32
N GLU A 4 -19.58 -3.02 -11.42
CA GLU A 4 -18.21 -3.52 -11.57
C GLU A 4 -17.24 -2.66 -10.74
N GLU A 5 -17.35 -1.33 -10.81
CA GLU A 5 -16.55 -0.41 -10.00
C GLU A 5 -16.73 -0.65 -8.50
N LEU A 6 -17.98 -0.79 -8.03
CA LEU A 6 -18.26 -1.07 -6.63
C LEU A 6 -17.64 -2.38 -6.16
N SER A 7 -17.64 -3.42 -7.01
CA SER A 7 -16.99 -4.70 -6.69
C SER A 7 -15.47 -4.55 -6.58
N ILE A 8 -14.86 -3.75 -7.47
CA ILE A 8 -13.42 -3.55 -7.45
C ILE A 8 -13.01 -2.69 -6.25
N ILE A 9 -13.77 -1.63 -5.93
CA ILE A 9 -13.55 -0.82 -4.72
C ILE A 9 -13.71 -1.67 -3.46
N SER A 10 -14.69 -2.59 -3.41
CA SER A 10 -14.80 -3.54 -2.29
C SER A 10 -13.57 -4.43 -2.15
N GLN A 11 -13.00 -4.90 -3.25
CA GLN A 11 -11.76 -5.68 -3.21
C GLN A 11 -10.56 -4.81 -2.78
N ALA A 12 -10.48 -3.56 -3.26
CA ALA A 12 -9.44 -2.63 -2.84
C ALA A 12 -9.50 -2.39 -1.31
N ILE A 13 -10.69 -2.15 -0.75
CA ILE A 13 -10.87 -2.02 0.71
C ILE A 13 -10.36 -3.26 1.44
N LEU A 14 -10.60 -4.47 0.91
CA LEU A 14 -10.10 -5.70 1.53
C LEU A 14 -8.57 -5.75 1.52
N ASN A 15 -7.93 -5.43 0.38
CA ASN A 15 -6.47 -5.42 0.27
C ASN A 15 -5.83 -4.47 1.30
N GLU A 16 -6.35 -3.24 1.43
CA GLU A 16 -5.84 -2.23 2.37
C GLU A 16 -6.05 -2.66 3.83
N ILE A 17 -7.15 -3.35 4.15
CA ILE A 17 -7.36 -3.90 5.48
C ILE A 17 -6.40 -5.06 5.77
N GLU A 18 -6.10 -5.91 4.78
CA GLU A 18 -5.08 -6.94 4.90
C GLU A 18 -3.68 -6.34 5.10
N GLY A 19 -3.35 -5.27 4.37
CA GLY A 19 -2.15 -4.44 4.55
C GLY A 19 -2.03 -3.89 5.97
N TYR A 20 -3.09 -3.22 6.45
CA TYR A 20 -3.18 -2.71 7.82
C TYR A 20 -2.90 -3.80 8.87
N GLU A 21 -3.58 -4.94 8.77
CA GLU A 21 -3.42 -6.04 9.72
C GLU A 21 -1.99 -6.61 9.68
N PHE A 22 -1.42 -6.76 8.48
CA PHE A 22 -0.05 -7.21 8.29
C PHE A 22 0.97 -6.27 8.96
N TYR A 23 0.92 -4.97 8.65
CA TYR A 23 1.87 -4.01 9.21
C TYR A 23 1.66 -3.80 10.72
N ARG A 24 0.41 -3.90 11.22
CA ARG A 24 0.15 -3.87 12.66
C ARG A 24 0.81 -5.06 13.37
N LEU A 25 0.74 -6.26 12.80
CA LEU A 25 1.40 -7.44 13.34
C LEU A 25 2.93 -7.33 13.25
N ALA A 26 3.46 -6.81 12.13
CA ALA A 26 4.88 -6.55 11.95
C ALA A 26 5.42 -5.55 13.00
N SER A 27 4.67 -4.49 13.27
CA SER A 27 4.97 -3.52 14.34
C SER A 27 4.99 -4.19 15.72
N ALA A 28 3.99 -5.03 16.03
CA ALA A 28 3.94 -5.74 17.31
C ALA A 28 5.11 -6.70 17.52
N GLN A 29 5.65 -7.28 16.44
CA GLN A 29 6.79 -8.20 16.47
C GLN A 29 8.15 -7.48 16.44
N ALA A 30 8.17 -6.18 16.12
CA ALA A 30 9.39 -5.40 16.02
C ALA A 30 10.11 -5.31 17.37
N THR A 31 11.43 -5.50 17.34
CA THR A 31 12.28 -5.44 18.53
C THR A 31 12.64 -4.02 18.92
N SER A 32 12.92 -3.16 17.94
CA SER A 32 13.27 -1.76 18.18
C SER A 32 12.09 -0.80 18.09
N GLU A 33 12.20 0.32 18.79
CA GLU A 33 11.21 1.40 18.74
C GLU A 33 11.09 2.03 17.36
N GLY A 34 12.20 2.16 16.63
CA GLY A 34 12.17 2.73 15.30
C GLY A 34 11.49 1.84 14.26
N THR A 35 11.77 0.53 14.27
CA THR A 35 11.06 -0.44 13.41
C THR A 35 9.58 -0.50 13.74
N ARG A 36 9.25 -0.50 15.04
CA ARG A 36 7.85 -0.46 15.50
C ARG A 36 7.12 0.78 15.02
N GLY A 37 7.76 1.94 15.16
CA GLY A 37 7.23 3.22 14.68
C GLY A 37 6.94 3.18 13.18
N ALA A 38 7.92 2.78 12.37
CA ALA A 38 7.75 2.74 10.92
C ALA A 38 6.59 1.82 10.47
N PHE A 39 6.49 0.61 11.02
CA PHE A 39 5.37 -0.28 10.68
C PHE A 39 4.02 0.18 11.25
N THR A 40 4.01 0.89 12.38
CA THR A 40 2.78 1.52 12.89
C THR A 40 2.32 2.64 11.98
N GLU A 41 3.23 3.48 11.49
CA GLU A 41 2.89 4.56 10.57
C GLU A 41 2.33 4.00 9.25
N LEU A 42 2.97 2.97 8.68
CA LEU A 42 2.45 2.24 7.52
C LEU A 42 1.04 1.68 7.75
N ALA A 43 0.83 0.95 8.85
CA ALA A 43 -0.49 0.41 9.16
C ALA A 43 -1.55 1.54 9.21
N ASN A 44 -1.22 2.65 9.86
CA ASN A 44 -2.14 3.79 9.93
C ASN A 44 -2.41 4.41 8.55
N GLU A 45 -1.46 4.35 7.63
CA GLU A 45 -1.64 4.82 6.25
C GLU A 45 -2.61 3.93 5.46
N GLU A 46 -2.41 2.60 5.48
CA GLU A 46 -3.35 1.62 4.90
C GLU A 46 -4.78 1.82 5.43
N LEU A 47 -4.91 2.14 6.72
CA LEU A 47 -6.21 2.42 7.32
C LEU A 47 -6.85 3.70 6.75
N LYS A 48 -6.06 4.75 6.49
CA LYS A 48 -6.54 5.99 5.83
C LYS A 48 -7.00 5.69 4.40
N HIS A 49 -6.27 4.86 3.66
CA HIS A 49 -6.64 4.44 2.31
C HIS A 49 -7.96 3.64 2.31
N ALA A 50 -8.08 2.67 3.22
CA ALA A 50 -9.30 1.88 3.39
C ALA A 50 -10.50 2.76 3.72
N ASP A 51 -10.33 3.76 4.59
CA ASP A 51 -11.41 4.68 4.98
C ASP A 51 -11.81 5.63 3.84
N TYR A 52 -10.84 6.12 3.06
CA TYR A 52 -11.10 6.85 1.81
C TYR A 52 -11.95 6.00 0.85
N LEU A 53 -11.57 4.75 0.62
CA LEU A 53 -12.27 3.85 -0.29
C LEU A 53 -13.67 3.47 0.21
N LYS A 54 -13.86 3.27 1.52
CA LYS A 54 -15.20 3.06 2.10
C LYS A 54 -16.10 4.27 1.88
N ALA A 55 -15.59 5.48 2.09
CA ALA A 55 -16.35 6.71 1.84
C ALA A 55 -16.73 6.86 0.36
N LEU A 56 -15.78 6.55 -0.54
CA LEU A 56 -16.03 6.53 -1.99
C LEU A 56 -17.09 5.49 -2.37
N TRP A 57 -16.99 4.26 -1.84
CA TRP A 57 -17.94 3.19 -2.10
C TRP A 57 -19.36 3.57 -1.68
N GLN A 58 -19.52 4.15 -0.47
CA GLN A 58 -20.82 4.60 0.03
C GLN A 58 -21.45 5.63 -0.90
N LYS A 59 -20.67 6.62 -1.35
CA LYS A 59 -21.14 7.65 -2.29
C LYS A 59 -21.61 7.04 -3.62
N LEU A 60 -20.87 6.08 -4.18
CA LEU A 60 -21.20 5.44 -5.45
C LEU A 60 -22.36 4.44 -5.36
N SER A 61 -22.55 3.80 -4.20
CA SER A 61 -23.66 2.86 -3.95
C SER A 61 -25.02 3.53 -3.78
N GLY A 62 -25.03 4.84 -3.44
CA GLY A 62 -26.24 5.62 -3.12
C GLY A 62 -27.09 6.05 -4.32
N GLY A 63 -26.67 5.75 -5.55
CA GLY A 63 -27.51 5.93 -6.75
C GLY A 63 -27.47 7.30 -7.43
N GLY A 64 -26.55 8.20 -7.05
CA GLY A 64 -26.30 9.43 -7.80
C GLY A 64 -25.41 9.17 -9.03
N GLU A 65 -25.73 9.80 -10.18
CA GLU A 65 -24.78 9.93 -11.28
C GLU A 65 -23.65 10.85 -10.82
N MET A 66 -22.55 10.25 -10.37
CA MET A 66 -21.37 10.98 -9.91
C MET A 66 -20.36 11.04 -11.07
N LYS A 67 -19.97 12.24 -11.49
CA LYS A 67 -18.99 12.45 -12.58
C LYS A 67 -17.55 12.27 -12.06
N VAL A 68 -16.58 12.14 -12.97
CA VAL A 68 -15.13 12.04 -12.63
C VAL A 68 -14.74 13.17 -11.69
N GLU A 69 -15.20 14.36 -12.05
CA GLU A 69 -14.94 15.59 -11.32
C GLU A 69 -15.44 15.48 -9.88
N ASP A 70 -16.55 14.79 -9.61
CA ASP A 70 -17.12 14.69 -8.27
C ASP A 70 -16.36 13.73 -7.35
N ILE A 71 -15.52 12.81 -7.87
CA ILE A 71 -14.65 11.93 -7.06
C ILE A 71 -13.40 12.70 -6.62
N LEU A 72 -12.75 13.38 -7.57
CA LEU A 72 -11.55 14.20 -7.33
C LEU A 72 -11.88 15.52 -6.63
N SER A 73 -13.09 16.05 -6.81
CA SER A 73 -13.63 17.25 -6.15
C SER A 73 -14.58 16.92 -4.99
N SER A 74 -14.67 15.65 -4.60
CA SER A 74 -15.62 15.14 -3.60
C SER A 74 -15.48 15.77 -2.21
N GLY A 75 -14.46 16.61 -2.02
CA GLY A 75 -14.00 17.15 -0.75
C GLY A 75 -13.36 16.09 0.15
N ILE A 76 -13.28 14.83 -0.31
CA ILE A 76 -12.55 13.79 0.39
C ILE A 76 -11.07 14.02 0.08
N GLU A 77 -10.29 14.31 1.12
CA GLU A 77 -8.85 14.42 1.02
C GLU A 77 -8.29 13.09 0.52
N ILE A 78 -7.61 13.12 -0.62
CA ILE A 78 -6.97 11.95 -1.21
C ILE A 78 -5.71 11.72 -0.39
N PRO A 79 -5.61 10.60 0.37
CA PRO A 79 -4.37 10.30 1.08
C PRO A 79 -3.26 10.09 0.04
N SER A 80 -2.05 10.51 0.40
CA SER A 80 -0.84 10.26 -0.39
C SER A 80 0.08 9.40 0.45
N PRO A 81 0.79 8.45 -0.16
CA PRO A 81 1.76 7.69 0.58
C PRO A 81 2.85 8.56 1.16
N GLU A 82 3.19 8.30 2.41
CA GLU A 82 4.24 9.02 3.11
C GLU A 82 5.63 8.47 2.71
N ILE A 83 6.64 9.34 2.71
CA ILE A 83 8.05 8.91 2.53
C ILE A 83 8.62 8.62 3.91
N TYR A 84 8.82 7.34 4.18
CA TYR A 84 9.19 6.88 5.51
C TYR A 84 10.67 7.08 5.82
N ARG A 85 10.94 7.45 7.07
CA ARG A 85 12.28 7.64 7.62
C ARG A 85 12.77 6.33 8.21
N TRP A 86 13.28 5.48 7.32
CA TRP A 86 13.74 4.13 7.64
C TRP A 86 15.06 4.07 8.43
N ASP A 87 15.69 5.22 8.68
CA ASP A 87 16.95 5.34 9.44
C ASP A 87 16.84 4.83 10.89
N LYS A 88 15.62 4.64 11.39
CA LYS A 88 15.35 4.12 12.74
C LYS A 88 15.08 2.61 12.77
N VAL A 89 14.95 1.94 11.63
CA VAL A 89 14.74 0.48 11.60
C VAL A 89 15.99 -0.21 12.11
N ASP A 90 15.79 -1.11 13.08
CA ASP A 90 16.86 -1.91 13.66
C ASP A 90 17.28 -3.02 12.71
N LYS A 91 18.54 -2.93 12.29
CA LYS A 91 19.18 -3.83 11.34
C LYS A 91 19.71 -5.12 12.01
N THR A 92 19.71 -5.21 13.34
CA THR A 92 20.27 -6.35 14.08
C THR A 92 19.41 -7.63 13.97
N SER A 93 18.19 -7.53 13.45
CA SER A 93 17.35 -8.67 13.05
C SER A 93 17.10 -8.67 11.53
N SER A 94 18.19 -8.55 10.77
CA SER A 94 18.21 -8.42 9.31
C SER A 94 17.31 -9.43 8.59
N SER A 95 17.27 -10.70 9.01
CA SER A 95 16.43 -11.74 8.39
C SER A 95 14.92 -11.53 8.56
N VAL A 96 14.47 -11.07 9.73
CA VAL A 96 13.04 -10.80 10.00
C VAL A 96 12.61 -9.54 9.26
N ALA A 97 13.40 -8.47 9.35
CA ALA A 97 13.13 -7.22 8.64
C ALA A 97 13.08 -7.45 7.12
N MET A 98 14.05 -8.19 6.55
CA MET A 98 14.05 -8.57 5.13
C MET A 98 12.81 -9.37 4.75
N SER A 99 12.35 -10.28 5.61
CA SER A 99 11.14 -11.07 5.34
C SER A 99 9.90 -10.18 5.31
N ILE A 100 9.78 -9.22 6.23
CA ILE A 100 8.65 -8.28 6.26
C ILE A 100 8.62 -7.43 5.00
N PHE A 101 9.76 -6.81 4.61
CA PHE A 101 9.82 -6.02 3.38
C PHE A 101 9.58 -6.88 2.13
N GLY A 102 10.08 -8.12 2.09
CA GLY A 102 9.83 -9.05 0.99
C GLY A 102 8.34 -9.41 0.84
N ILE A 103 7.64 -9.62 1.95
CA ILE A 103 6.19 -9.87 1.96
C ILE A 103 5.43 -8.60 1.54
N GLY A 104 5.77 -7.43 2.10
CA GLY A 104 5.16 -6.15 1.72
C GLY A 104 5.32 -5.88 0.22
N MET A 105 6.52 -6.02 -0.33
CA MET A 105 6.76 -5.92 -1.78
C MET A 105 5.87 -6.86 -2.60
N GLN A 106 5.63 -8.09 -2.12
CA GLN A 106 4.77 -9.05 -2.81
C GLN A 106 3.30 -8.64 -2.75
N MET A 107 2.84 -8.09 -1.62
CA MET A 107 1.50 -7.54 -1.46
C MET A 107 1.29 -6.37 -2.43
N GLU A 108 2.22 -5.41 -2.46
CA GLU A 108 2.09 -4.24 -3.36
C GLU A 108 2.12 -4.64 -4.83
N GLN A 109 2.99 -5.58 -5.22
CA GLN A 109 2.99 -6.10 -6.60
C GLN A 109 1.67 -6.76 -6.97
N ASN A 110 1.05 -7.49 -6.03
CA ASN A 110 -0.24 -8.13 -6.27
C ASN A 110 -1.36 -7.08 -6.39
N SER A 111 -1.38 -6.06 -5.54
CA SER A 111 -2.32 -4.94 -5.61
C SER A 111 -2.17 -4.18 -6.93
N ILE A 112 -0.95 -3.79 -7.31
CA ILE A 112 -0.66 -3.13 -8.60
C ILE A 112 -1.21 -3.95 -9.76
N LYS A 113 -0.87 -5.23 -9.82
CA LYS A 113 -1.33 -6.11 -10.90
C LYS A 113 -2.85 -6.20 -10.93
N PHE A 114 -3.48 -6.34 -9.77
CA PHE A 114 -4.94 -6.39 -9.67
C PHE A 114 -5.58 -5.10 -10.21
N TYR A 115 -5.05 -3.93 -9.85
CA TYR A 115 -5.57 -2.65 -10.32
C TYR A 115 -5.28 -2.39 -11.81
N GLU A 116 -4.13 -2.81 -12.32
CA GLU A 116 -3.81 -2.76 -13.76
C GLU A 116 -4.82 -3.63 -14.55
N GLU A 117 -5.07 -4.86 -14.11
CA GLU A 117 -6.06 -5.74 -14.75
C GLU A 117 -7.50 -5.21 -14.62
N ALA A 118 -7.84 -4.54 -13.51
CA ALA A 118 -9.12 -3.90 -13.31
C ALA A 118 -9.31 -2.69 -14.23
N LYS A 119 -8.25 -1.89 -14.41
CA LYS A 119 -8.21 -0.74 -15.32
C LYS A 119 -8.49 -1.13 -16.77
N ASP A 120 -7.96 -2.28 -17.21
CA ASP A 120 -8.16 -2.78 -18.57
C ASP A 120 -9.60 -3.25 -18.83
N LYS A 121 -10.35 -3.59 -17.79
CA LYS A 121 -11.73 -4.12 -17.89
C LYS A 121 -12.78 -3.01 -17.87
N VAL A 122 -12.45 -1.82 -17.38
CA VAL A 122 -13.40 -0.71 -17.28
C VAL A 122 -13.33 0.22 -18.50
N ALA A 123 -14.49 0.56 -19.05
CA ALA A 123 -14.58 1.52 -20.16
C ALA A 123 -14.56 2.98 -19.69
N SER A 124 -14.97 3.22 -18.44
CA SER A 124 -15.11 4.54 -17.86
C SER A 124 -13.74 5.17 -17.57
N GLU A 125 -13.46 6.32 -18.16
CA GLU A 125 -12.25 7.11 -17.86
C GLU A 125 -12.19 7.53 -16.38
N VAL A 126 -13.35 7.65 -15.72
CA VAL A 126 -13.44 7.86 -14.26
C VAL A 126 -12.77 6.71 -13.51
N SER A 127 -13.18 5.50 -13.84
CA SER A 127 -12.76 4.28 -13.17
C SER A 127 -11.28 4.04 -13.43
N LYS A 128 -10.80 4.35 -14.64
CA LYS A 128 -9.38 4.32 -14.97
C LYS A 128 -8.55 5.29 -14.14
N ALA A 129 -9.01 6.53 -13.95
CA ALA A 129 -8.32 7.52 -13.13
C ALA A 129 -8.23 7.10 -11.66
N LEU A 130 -9.29 6.47 -11.12
CA LEU A 130 -9.25 5.88 -9.79
C LEU A 130 -8.21 4.76 -9.69
N PHE A 131 -8.13 3.87 -10.67
CA PHE A 131 -7.11 2.82 -10.66
C PHE A 131 -5.70 3.37 -10.84
N ASP A 132 -5.51 4.43 -11.63
CA ASP A 132 -4.21 5.10 -11.73
C ASP A 132 -3.76 5.69 -10.40
N LEU A 133 -4.70 6.25 -9.62
CA LEU A 133 -4.42 6.72 -8.26
C LEU A 133 -3.97 5.57 -7.35
N LEU A 134 -4.73 4.46 -7.32
CA LEU A 134 -4.41 3.30 -6.49
C LEU A 134 -3.08 2.66 -6.88
N ILE A 135 -2.84 2.44 -8.17
CA ILE A 135 -1.54 1.97 -8.69
C ILE A 135 -0.42 2.92 -8.27
N GLY A 136 -0.68 4.23 -8.28
CA GLY A 136 0.25 5.24 -7.80
C GLY A 136 0.63 5.06 -6.35
N TRP A 137 -0.34 4.75 -5.47
CA TRP A 137 -0.09 4.49 -4.05
C TRP A 137 0.84 3.30 -3.84
N GLU A 138 0.46 2.16 -4.38
CA GLU A 138 1.20 0.91 -4.21
C GLU A 138 2.61 0.97 -4.81
N ARG A 139 2.79 1.73 -5.91
CA ARG A 139 4.11 1.93 -6.51
C ARG A 139 5.03 2.72 -5.59
N VAL A 140 4.52 3.69 -4.84
CA VAL A 140 5.33 4.44 -3.88
C VAL A 140 5.77 3.51 -2.74
N HIS A 141 4.86 2.71 -2.18
CA HIS A 141 5.20 1.71 -1.17
C HIS A 141 6.22 0.69 -1.68
N LEU A 142 5.96 0.09 -2.84
CA LEU A 142 6.84 -0.91 -3.45
C LEU A 142 8.26 -0.38 -3.63
N ASN A 143 8.42 0.86 -4.11
CA ASN A 143 9.73 1.47 -4.28
C ASN A 143 10.46 1.66 -2.95
N GLN A 144 9.75 2.12 -1.91
CA GLN A 144 10.33 2.29 -0.58
C GLN A 144 10.74 0.95 0.04
N PHE A 145 9.91 -0.08 -0.09
CA PHE A 145 10.23 -1.41 0.42
C PHE A 145 11.38 -2.06 -0.34
N ALA A 146 11.44 -1.88 -1.66
CA ALA A 146 12.54 -2.38 -2.47
C ALA A 146 13.88 -1.73 -2.08
N GLU A 147 13.88 -0.44 -1.79
CA GLU A 147 15.07 0.27 -1.29
C GLU A 147 15.53 -0.31 0.06
N GLN A 148 14.61 -0.46 1.02
CA GLN A 148 14.95 -1.00 2.34
C GLN A 148 15.40 -2.46 2.27
N TYR A 149 14.74 -3.27 1.44
CA TYR A 149 15.13 -4.66 1.21
C TYR A 149 16.54 -4.74 0.63
N SER A 150 16.90 -3.87 -0.33
CA SER A 150 18.24 -3.86 -0.92
C SER A 150 19.31 -3.51 0.11
N LEU A 151 19.08 -2.48 0.93
CA LEU A 151 20.00 -2.07 2.00
C LEU A 151 20.24 -3.20 3.01
N LEU A 152 19.16 -3.84 3.49
CA LEU A 152 19.25 -4.94 4.43
C LEU A 152 19.94 -6.18 3.83
N LYS A 153 19.70 -6.46 2.55
CA LYS A 153 20.36 -7.56 1.83
C LYS A 153 21.87 -7.32 1.71
N GLU A 154 22.29 -6.10 1.42
CA GLU A 154 23.72 -5.73 1.35
C GLU A 154 24.40 -5.87 2.72
N ASP A 155 23.76 -5.34 3.78
CA ASP A 155 24.25 -5.48 5.16
C ASP A 155 24.38 -6.96 5.54
N TRP A 156 23.35 -7.78 5.25
CA TRP A 156 23.37 -9.22 5.52
C TRP A 156 24.48 -9.94 4.73
N TRP A 157 24.65 -9.64 3.44
CA TRP A 157 25.74 -10.22 2.65
C TRP A 157 27.11 -9.87 3.22
N ALA A 158 27.32 -8.64 3.68
CA ALA A 158 28.57 -8.23 4.31
C ALA A 158 28.83 -9.00 5.61
N GLU A 159 27.83 -9.12 6.49
CA GLU A 159 27.92 -9.86 7.76
C GLU A 159 28.23 -11.35 7.56
N GLN A 160 27.65 -11.96 6.53
CA GLN A 160 27.82 -13.40 6.25
C GLN A 160 29.01 -13.71 5.34
N GLY A 161 29.75 -12.70 4.86
CA GLY A 161 30.89 -12.89 3.95
C GLY A 161 30.48 -13.28 2.52
N PHE A 162 29.26 -12.95 2.10
CA PHE A 162 28.73 -13.15 0.74
C PHE A 162 28.75 -11.88 -0.12
N ALA A 163 29.26 -10.77 0.39
CA ALA A 163 29.30 -9.52 -0.36
C ALA A 163 30.10 -9.67 -1.67
N PRO A 164 29.57 -9.20 -2.82
CA PRO A 164 30.35 -9.13 -4.05
C PRO A 164 31.49 -8.14 -3.83
N PHE A 165 32.72 -8.64 -3.98
CA PHE A 165 33.97 -7.90 -3.81
C PHE A 165 34.15 -6.78 -4.84
#